data_AF-A0A178II91-F1
#
_entry.id   AF-A0A178II91-F1
#
_cell.length_a   1.000
_cell.length_b   1.000
_cell.length_c   1.000
_cell.angle_alpha   90.00
_cell.angle_beta   90.00
_cell.angle_gamma   90.00
#
_symmetry.space_group_name_H-M   'P 1'
#
loop_
_entity.id
_entity.type
_entity.pdbx_description
1 polymer ?
#
loop_
_entity_poly.entity_id
_entity_poly.type
_entity_poly.pdbx_seq_one_letter_code
_entity_poly.pdbx_strand_id
1 'polypeptide(L)'
;MNQKARIKRDLARTESTQAIERLRKNYLKVGDTVYVFLRHISRSGTCRWLDLYTVRENKPLRITWSAAKALAIRYDSRREAIPVEGGNFDCGHSLVHDLAWRLFGNSDALDHRWL
;
A
#
# COMPACT_ATOMS: atom_id res chain seq x y z
N MET A 1 9.12 -25.96 13.48
CA MET A 1 8.48 -25.15 12.41
C MET A 1 8.36 -26.00 11.15
N ASN A 2 7.17 -26.14 10.55
CA ASN A 2 6.95 -27.04 9.40
C ASN A 2 7.54 -26.47 8.09
N GLN A 3 8.15 -27.31 7.25
CA GLN A 3 8.78 -26.97 5.96
C GLN A 3 7.87 -26.20 5.01
N LYS A 4 6.57 -26.53 4.96
CA LYS A 4 5.58 -25.79 4.15
C LYS A 4 5.45 -24.33 4.60
N ALA A 5 5.48 -24.08 5.91
CA ALA A 5 5.37 -22.73 6.45
C ALA A 5 6.61 -21.87 6.16
N ARG A 6 7.81 -22.49 6.12
CA ARG A 6 9.06 -21.80 5.74
C ARG A 6 9.00 -21.32 4.29
N ILE A 7 8.70 -22.23 3.36
CA ILE A 7 8.60 -21.92 1.92
C ILE A 7 7.59 -20.79 1.67
N LYS A 8 6.42 -20.83 2.33
CA LYS A 8 5.41 -19.78 2.21
C LYS A 8 5.93 -18.40 2.65
N ARG A 9 6.71 -18.32 3.73
CA ARG A 9 7.31 -17.06 4.18
C ARG A 9 8.38 -16.56 3.21
N ASP A 10 9.21 -17.44 2.69
CA ASP A 10 10.28 -17.07 1.75
C ASP A 10 9.70 -16.55 0.42
N LEU A 11 8.63 -17.17 -0.06
CA LEU A 11 7.84 -16.68 -1.20
C LEU A 11 7.27 -15.28 -0.92
N ALA A 12 6.60 -15.08 0.22
CA ALA A 12 6.04 -13.79 0.59
C ALA A 12 7.11 -12.70 0.71
N ARG A 13 8.30 -13.04 1.23
CA ARG A 13 9.44 -12.12 1.31
C ARG A 13 9.94 -11.74 -0.08
N THR A 14 10.03 -12.72 -0.99
CA THR A 14 10.42 -12.50 -2.39
C THR A 14 9.41 -11.60 -3.10
N GLU A 15 8.11 -11.88 -2.96
CA GLU A 15 7.04 -11.04 -3.52
C GLU A 15 7.11 -9.60 -3.01
N SER A 16 7.34 -9.42 -1.71
CA SER A 16 7.48 -8.09 -1.10
C SER A 16 8.69 -7.34 -1.66
N THR A 17 9.85 -7.98 -1.78
CA THR A 17 11.06 -7.37 -2.35
C THR A 17 10.86 -6.95 -3.80
N GLN A 18 10.26 -7.83 -4.63
CA GLN A 18 9.95 -7.52 -6.02
C GLN A 18 8.95 -6.36 -6.15
N ALA A 19 7.95 -6.30 -5.28
CA ALA A 19 6.98 -5.22 -5.26
C ALA A 19 7.62 -3.88 -4.87
N ILE A 20 8.50 -3.87 -3.86
CA ILE A 20 9.28 -2.68 -3.46
C ILE A 20 10.12 -2.18 -4.63
N GLU A 21 10.86 -3.09 -5.27
CA GLU A 21 11.76 -2.73 -6.37
C GLU A 21 10.98 -2.18 -7.57
N ARG A 22 9.86 -2.83 -7.92
CA ARG A 22 8.96 -2.37 -8.99
C ARG A 22 8.40 -0.98 -8.70
N LEU A 23 7.92 -0.74 -7.47
CA LEU A 23 7.37 0.55 -7.08
C LEU A 23 8.42 1.66 -7.18
N ARG A 24 9.62 1.45 -6.64
CA ARG A 24 10.72 2.44 -6.67
C ARG A 24 11.21 2.74 -8.09
N LYS A 25 11.32 1.72 -8.94
CA LYS A 25 11.86 1.89 -10.29
C LYS A 25 10.87 2.55 -11.24
N ASN A 26 9.59 2.18 -11.15
CA ASN A 26 8.64 2.48 -12.22
C ASN A 26 7.51 3.44 -11.81
N TYR A 27 7.22 3.58 -10.51
CA TYR A 27 6.01 4.28 -10.07
C TYR A 27 6.31 5.46 -9.15
N LEU A 28 7.12 5.28 -8.11
CA LEU A 28 7.28 6.25 -7.01
C LEU A 28 8.74 6.68 -6.83
N LYS A 29 8.91 7.97 -6.58
CA LYS A 29 10.15 8.67 -6.23
C LYS A 29 9.90 9.50 -4.97
N VAL A 30 10.98 9.88 -4.29
CA VAL A 30 10.90 10.78 -3.14
C VAL A 30 10.24 12.10 -3.58
N GLY A 31 9.25 12.57 -2.82
CA GLY A 31 8.47 13.78 -3.07
C GLY A 31 7.23 13.58 -3.93
N ASP A 32 6.95 12.36 -4.43
CA ASP A 32 5.70 12.09 -5.14
C ASP A 32 4.50 12.06 -4.17
N THR A 33 3.32 12.44 -4.68
CA THR A 33 2.05 12.29 -3.99
C THR A 33 1.39 10.95 -4.32
N VAL A 34 0.96 10.23 -3.28
CA VAL A 34 0.05 9.09 -3.39
C VAL A 34 -1.38 9.57 -3.14
N TYR A 35 -2.23 9.35 -4.13
CA TYR A 35 -3.65 9.66 -4.06
C TYR A 35 -4.42 8.48 -3.47
N VAL A 36 -5.21 8.77 -2.45
CA VAL A 36 -5.93 7.79 -1.65
C VAL A 36 -7.43 7.95 -1.89
N PHE A 37 -8.08 6.87 -2.30
CA PHE A 37 -9.52 6.79 -2.50
C PHE A 37 -10.15 5.85 -1.48
N LEU A 38 -11.24 6.30 -0.85
CA LEU A 38 -12.03 5.47 0.05
C LEU A 38 -13.06 4.66 -0.74
N ARG A 39 -12.88 3.34 -0.82
CA ARG A 39 -13.79 2.43 -1.54
C ARG A 39 -14.94 1.93 -0.69
N HIS A 40 -14.70 1.71 0.60
CA HIS A 40 -15.71 1.19 1.52
C HIS A 40 -15.33 1.49 2.96
N ILE A 41 -16.34 1.53 3.83
CA ILE A 41 -16.18 1.57 5.29
C ILE A 41 -17.00 0.43 5.87
N SER A 42 -16.46 -0.27 6.88
CA SER A 42 -17.23 -1.26 7.63
C SER A 42 -18.41 -0.62 8.35
N ARG A 43 -19.43 -1.42 8.68
CA ARG A 43 -20.60 -0.96 9.44
C ARG A 43 -20.25 -0.27 10.77
N SER A 44 -19.17 -0.70 11.42
CA SER A 44 -18.67 -0.12 12.67
C SER A 44 -17.88 1.17 12.48
N GLY A 45 -17.53 1.56 11.24
CA GLY A 45 -16.66 2.70 10.96
C GLY A 45 -15.17 2.43 11.19
N THR A 46 -14.80 1.24 11.69
CA THR A 46 -13.44 0.94 12.16
C THR A 46 -12.52 0.35 11.09
N CYS A 47 -13.02 -0.02 9.93
CA CYS A 47 -12.19 -0.52 8.82
C CYS A 47 -12.54 0.23 7.55
N ARG A 48 -11.51 0.67 6.82
CA ARG A 48 -11.62 1.45 5.59
C ARG A 48 -10.84 0.75 4.49
N TRP A 49 -11.46 0.60 3.32
CA TRP A 49 -10.83 -0.01 2.16
C TRP A 49 -10.28 1.08 1.25
N LEU A 50 -8.96 1.13 1.14
CA LEU A 50 -8.25 2.20 0.45
C LEU A 50 -7.69 1.73 -0.89
N ASP A 51 -7.91 2.52 -1.93
CA ASP A 51 -7.33 2.33 -3.25
C ASP A 51 -6.32 3.45 -3.51
N LEU A 52 -5.14 3.08 -4.03
CA LEU A 52 -3.98 3.96 -4.13
C LEU A 52 -3.59 4.20 -5.58
N TYR A 53 -3.35 5.46 -5.91
CA TYR A 53 -2.88 5.91 -7.22
C TYR A 53 -1.66 6.81 -7.08
N THR A 54 -0.85 6.83 -8.13
CA THR A 54 0.11 7.92 -8.39
C THR A 54 -0.19 8.51 -9.76
N VAL A 55 0.35 9.68 -10.06
CA VAL A 55 0.22 10.30 -11.38
C VAL A 55 1.60 10.38 -12.02
N ARG A 56 1.72 9.80 -13.23
CA ARG A 56 2.92 9.88 -14.06
C ARG A 56 2.53 10.27 -15.46
N GLU A 57 3.24 11.23 -16.04
CA GLU A 57 2.97 11.69 -17.42
C GLU A 57 1.48 12.05 -17.63
N ASN A 58 0.88 12.73 -16.65
CA ASN A 58 -0.54 13.10 -16.61
C ASN A 58 -1.53 11.93 -16.69
N LYS A 59 -1.10 10.71 -16.35
CA LYS A 59 -1.96 9.52 -16.31
C LYS A 59 -2.02 8.97 -14.88
N PRO A 60 -3.23 8.68 -14.36
CA PRO A 60 -3.37 7.99 -13.10
C PRO A 60 -2.90 6.53 -13.26
N LEU A 61 -1.98 6.11 -12.41
CA LEU A 61 -1.49 4.74 -12.34
C LEU A 61 -1.92 4.14 -11.01
N ARG A 62 -2.72 3.08 -11.06
CA ARG A 62 -3.16 2.35 -9.87
C ARG A 62 -2.02 1.51 -9.31
N ILE A 63 -1.69 1.70 -8.04
CA ILE A 63 -0.56 1.02 -7.37
C ILE A 63 -0.99 0.12 -6.20
N THR A 64 -2.29 0.02 -5.92
CA THR A 64 -2.88 -0.66 -4.75
C THR A 64 -2.39 -2.08 -4.52
N TRP A 65 -2.40 -2.92 -5.56
CA TRP A 65 -1.92 -4.30 -5.45
C TRP A 65 -0.43 -4.35 -5.09
N SER A 66 0.40 -3.56 -5.79
CA SER A 66 1.84 -3.50 -5.53
C SER A 66 2.15 -2.94 -4.14
N ALA A 67 1.40 -1.93 -3.68
CA ALA A 67 1.54 -1.38 -2.34
C ALA A 67 1.21 -2.43 -1.26
N ALA A 68 0.11 -3.18 -1.43
CA ALA A 68 -0.25 -4.27 -0.52
C ALA A 68 0.85 -5.32 -0.42
N LYS A 69 1.44 -5.70 -1.57
CA LYS A 69 2.55 -6.66 -1.63
C LYS A 69 3.83 -6.12 -1.00
N ALA A 70 4.18 -4.86 -1.26
CA ALA A 70 5.36 -4.22 -0.66
C ALA A 70 5.29 -4.18 0.87
N LEU A 71 4.10 -3.85 1.39
CA LEU A 71 3.79 -3.81 2.84
C LEU A 71 3.54 -5.19 3.46
N ALA A 72 3.45 -6.24 2.63
CA ALA A 72 3.08 -7.60 3.06
C ALA A 72 1.74 -7.67 3.82
N ILE A 73 0.78 -6.83 3.43
CA ILE A 73 -0.57 -6.78 4.01
C ILE A 73 -1.62 -7.35 3.04
N ARG A 74 -2.83 -7.58 3.56
CA ARG A 74 -3.93 -8.15 2.78
C ARG A 74 -4.38 -7.17 1.68
N TYR A 75 -4.66 -7.72 0.50
CA TYR A 75 -5.45 -7.07 -0.54
C TYR A 75 -6.83 -7.73 -0.60
N ASP A 76 -7.90 -6.95 -0.56
CA ASP A 76 -9.26 -7.44 -0.74
C ASP A 76 -9.63 -7.38 -2.23
N SER A 77 -9.63 -8.53 -2.90
CA SER A 77 -9.96 -8.63 -4.34
C SER A 77 -11.43 -8.42 -4.66
N ARG A 78 -12.34 -8.52 -3.67
CA ARG A 78 -13.76 -8.21 -3.90
C ARG A 78 -13.97 -6.70 -3.96
N ARG A 79 -13.26 -5.95 -3.12
CA ARG A 79 -13.36 -4.48 -3.04
C ARG A 79 -12.26 -3.75 -3.80
N GLU A 80 -11.32 -4.49 -4.36
CA GLU A 80 -10.18 -3.96 -5.11
C GLU A 80 -9.43 -2.89 -4.30
N ALA A 81 -9.11 -3.21 -3.04
CA ALA A 81 -8.59 -2.24 -2.08
C ALA A 81 -7.82 -2.87 -0.91
N ILE A 82 -7.06 -2.04 -0.19
CA ILE A 82 -6.36 -2.41 1.03
C ILE A 82 -7.25 -2.10 2.23
N PRO A 83 -7.68 -3.09 3.02
CA PRO A 83 -8.36 -2.84 4.29
C PRO A 83 -7.36 -2.33 5.32
N VAL A 84 -7.63 -1.14 5.85
CA VAL A 84 -6.92 -0.54 6.97
C VAL A 84 -7.85 -0.54 8.17
N GLU A 85 -7.42 -1.18 9.25
CA GLU A 85 -8.18 -1.33 10.49
C GLU A 85 -7.76 -0.28 11.52
N GLY A 86 -8.72 0.14 12.34
CA GLY A 86 -8.55 1.07 13.45
C GLY A 86 -9.36 2.36 13.29
N GLY A 87 -9.60 3.01 14.42
CA GLY A 87 -10.36 4.26 14.52
C GLY A 87 -9.47 5.44 14.95
N ASN A 88 -9.95 6.66 14.68
CA ASN A 88 -9.36 7.92 15.17
C ASN A 88 -7.97 8.29 14.63
N PHE A 89 -7.65 7.90 13.40
CA PHE A 89 -6.49 8.42 12.66
C PHE A 89 -6.80 8.56 11.17
N ASP A 90 -5.99 9.33 10.45
CA ASP A 90 -6.02 9.38 8.99
C ASP A 90 -5.41 8.08 8.43
N CYS A 91 -6.28 7.15 8.04
CA CYS A 91 -5.87 5.86 7.48
C CYS A 91 -5.15 5.98 6.13
N GLY A 92 -5.39 7.05 5.37
CA GLY A 92 -4.71 7.32 4.10
C GLY A 92 -3.29 7.76 4.37
N HIS A 93 -3.11 8.72 5.28
CA HIS A 93 -1.79 9.13 5.76
C HIS A 93 -1.01 7.92 6.30
N SER A 94 -1.59 7.16 7.24
CA SER A 94 -0.90 6.01 7.86
C SER A 94 -0.44 4.97 6.84
N LEU A 95 -1.27 4.68 5.84
CA LEU A 95 -0.91 3.70 4.80
C LEU A 95 0.21 4.21 3.89
N VAL A 96 0.20 5.51 3.54
CA VAL A 96 1.24 6.13 2.71
C VAL A 96 2.54 6.30 3.50
N HIS A 97 2.47 6.66 4.78
CA HIS A 97 3.58 6.72 5.71
C HIS A 97 4.32 5.38 5.77
N ASP A 98 3.60 4.28 5.98
CA ASP A 98 4.19 2.94 6.04
C ASP A 98 4.79 2.53 4.70
N LEU A 99 4.14 2.90 3.59
CA LEU A 99 4.66 2.67 2.25
C LEU A 99 5.96 3.45 2.01
N ALA A 100 6.01 4.73 2.39
CA ALA A 100 7.20 5.58 2.28
C ALA A 100 8.38 5.00 3.06
N TRP A 101 8.15 4.64 4.33
CA TRP A 101 9.15 3.97 5.16
C TRP A 101 9.64 2.66 4.51
N ARG A 102 8.71 1.84 3.99
CA ARG A 102 9.04 0.55 3.39
C ARG A 102 9.85 0.68 2.10
N LEU A 103 9.59 1.71 1.29
CA LEU A 103 10.27 1.91 0.02
C LEU A 103 11.61 2.65 0.18
N PHE A 104 11.66 3.66 1.05
CA PHE A 104 12.77 4.62 1.10
C PHE A 104 13.47 4.71 2.46
N GLY A 105 12.97 4.06 3.51
CA GLY A 105 13.51 4.20 4.87
C GLY A 105 13.25 5.57 5.50
N ASN A 106 12.31 6.34 4.94
CA ASN A 106 11.90 7.66 5.42
C ASN A 106 10.37 7.79 5.25
N SER A 107 9.66 8.07 6.34
CA SER A 107 8.20 8.25 6.37
C SER A 107 7.73 9.45 5.54
N ASP A 108 8.57 10.48 5.43
CA ASP A 108 8.23 11.75 4.79
C ASP A 108 8.63 11.75 3.31
N ALA A 109 9.06 10.60 2.78
CA ALA A 109 9.49 10.47 1.40
C ALA A 109 8.34 10.54 0.38
N LEU A 110 7.09 10.35 0.82
CA LEU A 110 5.90 10.46 -0.02
C LEU A 110 4.89 11.36 0.67
N ASP A 111 4.18 12.15 -0.12
CA ASP A 111 3.01 12.90 0.34
C ASP A 111 1.73 12.07 0.12
N HIS A 112 0.67 12.35 0.86
CA HIS A 112 -0.64 11.72 0.67
C HIS A 112 -1.71 12.76 0.34
N ARG A 113 -2.66 12.39 -0.51
CA ARG A 113 -3.82 13.24 -0.79
C ARG A 113 -5.08 12.42 -0.95
N TRP A 114 -6.12 12.79 -0.20
CA TRP A 114 -7.45 12.23 -0.38
C TRP A 114 -8.11 12.79 -1.65
N LEU A 115 -8.75 11.91 -2.43
CA LEU A 115 -9.60 12.23 -3.58
C LEU A 115 -10.95 11.50 -3.49
#